data_AF-A0AB39WCE5-F1
#
_entry.id   AF-A0AB39WCE5-F1
#
_cell.length_a   1.000
_cell.length_b   1.000
_cell.length_c   1.000
_cell.angle_alpha   90.00
_cell.angle_beta   90.00
_cell.angle_gamma   90.00
#
_symmetry.space_group_name_H-M   'P 1'
#
loop_
_entity.id
_entity.type
_entity.pdbx_description
1 polymer ?
#
loop_
_entity_poly.entity_id
_entity_poly.type
_entity_poly.pdbx_seq_one_letter_code
_entity_poly.pdbx_strand_id
1 'polypeptide(L)'
;MSLLTNNVIPDNHGKVFGTNAMEETDLLEIKKNLLELEGIKNVIVNLEIFPREFTVHTNKIVNITDIENKVKQIGFHAIPKDTFIL
;
A
#
# COMPACT_ATOMS: atom_id res chain seq x y z
N MET A 1 -13.32 9.32 13.88
CA MET A 1 -12.86 8.31 12.91
C MET A 1 -13.40 8.71 11.54
N SER A 2 -12.53 8.96 10.57
CA SER A 2 -12.92 9.38 9.21
C SER A 2 -12.81 8.20 8.24
N LEU A 3 -13.71 8.12 7.26
CA LEU A 3 -13.70 7.11 6.19
C LEU A 3 -12.35 7.09 5.44
N LEU A 4 -11.71 8.25 5.29
CA LEU A 4 -10.40 8.41 4.63
C LEU A 4 -9.22 7.88 5.45
N THR A 5 -9.36 7.87 6.78
CA THR A 5 -8.31 7.39 7.68
C THR A 5 -8.18 5.88 7.60
N ASN A 6 -9.30 5.17 7.48
CA ASN A 6 -9.32 3.71 7.57
C ASN A 6 -9.30 3.01 6.20
N ASN A 7 -9.57 3.73 5.11
CA ASN A 7 -9.72 3.11 3.79
C ASN A 7 -8.81 3.74 2.74
N VAL A 8 -8.52 2.96 1.71
CA VAL A 8 -8.02 3.43 0.41
C VAL A 8 -9.21 3.61 -0.51
N ILE A 9 -9.43 4.85 -0.95
CA ILE A 9 -10.56 5.21 -1.81
C ILE A 9 -10.12 5.10 -3.28
N PRO A 10 -10.99 4.62 -4.17
CA PRO A 10 -10.72 4.64 -5.59
C PRO A 10 -10.60 6.07 -6.11
N ASP A 11 -9.38 6.46 -6.45
CA ASP A 11 -9.05 7.77 -7.02
C ASP A 11 -7.69 7.69 -7.76
N ASN A 12 -7.30 8.77 -8.44
CA ASN A 12 -6.07 8.86 -9.21
C ASN A 12 -4.82 9.05 -8.35
N HIS A 13 -4.96 9.48 -7.09
CA HIS A 13 -3.82 9.71 -6.19
C HIS A 13 -3.27 8.43 -5.54
N GLY A 14 -4.14 7.46 -5.24
CA GLY A 14 -3.77 6.27 -4.47
C GLY A 14 -3.39 6.60 -3.01
N LYS A 15 -2.96 5.59 -2.26
CA LYS A 15 -2.47 5.76 -0.88
C LYS A 15 -1.06 5.22 -0.74
N VAL A 16 -0.17 6.02 -0.15
CA VAL A 16 1.24 5.67 0.05
C VAL A 16 1.39 4.88 1.34
N PHE A 17 2.21 3.84 1.29
CA PHE A 17 2.57 3.00 2.41
C PHE A 17 4.09 2.94 2.53
N GLY A 18 4.59 3.13 3.75
CA GLY A 18 5.97 2.80 4.11
C GLY A 18 6.07 1.32 4.47
N THR A 19 7.21 0.71 4.18
CA THR A 19 7.49 -0.69 4.51
C THR A 19 8.91 -0.88 5.04
N ASN A 20 9.10 -1.99 5.77
CA ASN A 20 10.41 -2.46 6.23
C ASN A 20 11.13 -3.35 5.20
N ALA A 21 10.55 -3.58 4.01
CA ALA A 21 11.23 -4.22 2.89
C ALA A 21 12.49 -3.43 2.50
N MET A 22 13.58 -4.13 2.20
CA MET A 22 14.87 -3.51 1.87
C MET A 22 15.25 -3.73 0.42
N GLU A 23 15.01 -4.95 -0.08
CA GLU A 23 15.37 -5.36 -1.42
C GLU A 23 14.27 -5.06 -2.44
N GLU A 24 14.65 -4.92 -3.71
CA GLU A 24 13.68 -4.76 -4.80
C GLU A 24 12.76 -5.98 -4.91
N THR A 25 13.30 -7.19 -4.70
CA THR A 25 12.55 -8.44 -4.74
C THR A 25 11.42 -8.48 -3.71
N ASP A 26 11.67 -7.93 -2.52
CA ASP A 26 10.69 -7.85 -1.43
C ASP A 26 9.50 -6.95 -1.84
N LEU A 27 9.80 -5.80 -2.46
CA LEU A 27 8.79 -4.87 -2.96
C LEU A 27 7.97 -5.45 -4.11
N LEU A 28 8.61 -6.22 -4.99
CA LEU A 28 7.93 -6.94 -6.07
C LEU A 28 7.02 -8.03 -5.52
N GLU A 29 7.43 -8.73 -4.46
CA GLU A 29 6.61 -9.71 -3.77
C GLU A 29 5.39 -9.06 -3.11
N ILE A 30 5.59 -7.96 -2.38
CA ILE A 30 4.50 -7.12 -1.83
C ILE A 30 3.52 -6.72 -2.92
N LYS A 31 4.03 -6.17 -4.04
CA LYS A 31 3.20 -5.78 -5.18
C LYS A 31 2.38 -6.96 -5.71
N LYS A 32 3.01 -8.10 -5.95
CA LYS A 32 2.31 -9.29 -6.47
C LYS A 32 1.21 -9.76 -5.53
N ASN A 33 1.51 -9.82 -4.22
CA ASN A 33 0.57 -10.29 -3.20
C ASN A 33 -0.62 -9.33 -3.07
N LEU A 34 -0.38 -8.02 -3.11
CA LEU A 34 -1.45 -7.02 -3.06
C LEU A 34 -2.34 -7.04 -4.30
N LEU A 35 -1.80 -7.31 -5.49
CA LEU A 35 -2.63 -7.43 -6.71
C LEU A 35 -3.63 -8.59 -6.67
N GLU A 36 -3.49 -9.54 -5.73
CA GLU A 36 -4.47 -10.61 -5.50
C GLU A 36 -5.68 -10.13 -4.67
N LEU A 37 -5.58 -8.99 -3.98
CA LEU A 37 -6.70 -8.45 -3.21
C LEU A 37 -7.75 -7.87 -4.15
N GLU A 38 -8.99 -8.30 -3.95
CA GLU A 38 -10.12 -7.77 -4.69
C GLU A 38 -10.27 -6.27 -4.40
N GLY A 39 -10.12 -5.46 -5.45
CA GLY A 39 -10.27 -4.01 -5.36
C GLY A 39 -8.98 -3.23 -5.56
N ILE A 40 -7.83 -3.91 -5.56
CA ILE A 40 -6.55 -3.30 -5.91
C ILE A 40 -6.42 -3.27 -7.44
N LYS A 41 -6.26 -2.06 -7.98
CA LYS A 41 -6.09 -1.80 -9.42
C LYS A 41 -4.63 -1.83 -9.83
N ASN A 42 -3.77 -1.21 -9.03
CA ASN A 42 -2.34 -1.11 -9.31
C ASN A 42 -1.55 -0.87 -8.03
N VAL A 43 -0.28 -1.29 -8.03
CA VAL A 43 0.68 -0.99 -6.98
C VAL A 43 1.97 -0.50 -7.63
N ILE A 44 2.38 0.72 -7.26
CA ILE A 44 3.60 1.36 -7.74
C ILE A 44 4.63 1.30 -6.63
N VAL A 45 5.77 0.68 -6.87
CA VAL A 45 6.87 0.59 -5.91
C VAL A 45 7.87 1.73 -6.16
N ASN A 46 8.42 2.31 -5.10
CA ASN A 46 9.43 3.36 -5.18
C ASN A 46 10.74 2.88 -4.54
N LEU A 47 11.77 2.74 -5.39
CA LEU A 47 13.11 2.28 -5.03
C LEU A 47 14.10 3.44 -4.80
N GLU A 48 13.68 4.70 -4.99
CA GLU A 48 14.54 5.87 -4.85
C GLU A 48 14.46 6.48 -3.45
N ILE A 49 13.41 6.17 -2.69
CA ILE A 49 13.17 6.70 -1.34
C ILE A 49 13.53 5.65 -0.29
N PHE A 50 14.08 6.12 0.84
CA PHE A 50 14.31 5.31 2.05
C PHE A 50 13.70 6.02 3.28
N PRO A 51 12.90 5.31 4.12
CA PRO A 51 12.46 3.91 4.00
C PRO A 51 11.67 3.64 2.71
N ARG A 52 11.65 2.39 2.26
CA ARG A 52 11.00 1.99 1.00
C ARG A 52 9.50 2.25 1.07
N GLU A 53 8.94 2.66 -0.07
CA GLU A 53 7.54 3.03 -0.17
C GLU A 53 6.87 2.38 -1.38
N PHE A 54 5.56 2.15 -1.26
CA PHE A 54 4.72 1.77 -2.37
C PHE A 54 3.39 2.51 -2.31
N THR A 55 2.80 2.74 -3.47
CA THR A 55 1.51 3.42 -3.62
C THR A 55 0.48 2.42 -4.12
N VAL A 56 -0.63 2.29 -3.40
CA VAL A 56 -1.75 1.42 -3.75
C VAL A 56 -2.85 2.26 -4.39
N HIS A 57 -3.25 1.87 -5.60
CA HIS A 57 -4.44 2.40 -6.26
C HIS A 57 -5.53 1.35 -6.28
N THR A 58 -6.75 1.75 -5.95
CA THR A 58 -7.91 0.85 -5.89
C THR A 58 -8.97 1.26 -6.92
N ASN A 59 -9.82 0.31 -7.31
CA ASN A 59 -11.04 0.58 -8.12
C ASN A 59 -12.33 0.54 -7.28
N LYS A 60 -12.22 0.11 -6.02
CA LYS A 60 -13.27 0.19 -4.99
C LYS A 60 -12.64 0.55 -3.64
N ILE A 61 -13.48 0.80 -2.65
CA ILE A 61 -13.00 1.07 -1.29
C ILE A 61 -12.38 -0.22 -0.74
N VAL A 62 -11.12 -0.14 -0.30
CA VAL A 62 -10.40 -1.25 0.33
C VAL A 62 -9.97 -0.79 1.71
N ASN A 63 -10.16 -1.64 2.72
CA ASN A 63 -9.77 -1.32 4.08
C ASN A 63 -8.25 -1.36 4.20
N ILE A 64 -7.65 -0.39 4.89
CA ILE A 64 -6.20 -0.36 5.07
C ILE A 64 -5.71 -1.59 5.80
N THR A 65 -6.47 -2.05 6.79
CA THR A 65 -6.15 -3.25 7.56
C THR A 65 -6.06 -4.49 6.68
N ASP A 66 -6.81 -4.57 5.58
CA ASP A 66 -6.71 -5.71 4.64
C ASP A 66 -5.37 -5.68 3.90
N ILE A 67 -4.91 -4.50 3.50
CA ILE A 67 -3.59 -4.28 2.88
C ILE A 67 -2.49 -4.62 3.88
N GLU A 68 -2.56 -4.08 5.10
CA GLU A 68 -1.58 -4.33 6.16
C GLU A 68 -1.47 -5.83 6.48
N ASN A 69 -2.62 -6.51 6.63
CA ASN A 69 -2.65 -7.94 6.90
C ASN A 69 -2.08 -8.76 5.75
N LYS A 70 -2.37 -8.40 4.50
CA LYS A 70 -1.85 -9.10 3.31
C LYS A 70 -0.34 -8.95 3.20
N VAL A 71 0.20 -7.76 3.46
CA VAL A 71 1.66 -7.53 3.53
C VAL A 71 2.29 -8.27 4.71
N LYS A 72 1.60 -8.36 5.85
CA LYS A 72 2.05 -9.11 7.02
C LYS A 72 2.16 -10.61 6.79
N GLN A 73 1.31 -11.19 5.93
CA GLN A 73 1.35 -12.62 5.61
C GLN A 73 2.65 -13.06 4.93
N ILE A 74 3.30 -12.15 4.20
CA ILE A 74 4.59 -12.40 3.53
C ILE A 74 5.79 -11.93 4.35
N GLY A 75 5.58 -11.55 5.63
CA GLY A 75 6.66 -11.21 6.57
C GLY A 75 7.05 -9.73 6.63
N PHE A 76 6.35 -8.86 5.92
CA PHE A 76 6.62 -7.42 5.89
C PHE A 76 5.57 -6.60 6.65
N HIS A 77 5.87 -5.35 6.91
CA HIS A 77 4.91 -4.40 7.48
C HIS A 77 4.59 -3.33 6.43
N ALA A 78 3.32 -2.95 6.35
CA ALA A 78 2.87 -1.78 5.62
C ALA A 78 2.30 -0.80 6.64
N ILE A 79 2.71 0.46 6.57
CA ILE A 79 2.18 1.54 7.41
C ILE A 79 1.69 2.64 6.48
N PRO A 80 0.39 2.99 6.51
CA PRO A 80 -0.12 4.08 5.68
C PRO A 80 0.59 5.38 6.06
N LYS A 81 1.11 6.09 5.07
CA LYS A 81 1.56 7.47 5.26
C LYS A 81 0.36 8.38 5.09
N ASP A 82 0.19 9.30 6.02
CA ASP A 82 -0.80 10.36 5.85
C ASP A 82 -0.44 11.18 4.63
N THR A 83 -1.42 11.38 3.76
CA THR A 83 -1.33 12.35 2.67
C THR A 83 -1.40 13.73 3.30
N PHE A 84 -0.27 14.25 3.78
CA PHE A 84 -0.17 15.66 4.16
C PHE A 84 -0.23 16.48 2.87
N ILE A 85 -1.42 17.03 2.60
CA ILE A 85 -1.57 18.16 1.70
C ILE A 85 -1.73 19.37 2.64
N LEU A 86 -0.70 20.20 2.71
CA LEU A 86 -0.77 21.55 3.28
C LEU A 86 -1.41 22.49 2.26
#